data_AF-A0A0R1XH31-F1
#
_entry.id   AF-A0A0R1XH31-F1
#
_cell.length_a   1.000
_cell.length_b   1.000
_cell.length_c   1.000
_cell.angle_alpha   90.00
_cell.angle_beta   90.00
_cell.angle_gamma   90.00
#
_symmetry.space_group_name_H-M   'P 1'
#
loop_
_entity.id
_entity.type
_entity.pdbx_description
1 polymer ?
#
loop_
_entity_poly.entity_id
_entity_poly.type
_entity_poly.pdbx_seq_one_letter_code
_entity_poly.pdbx_strand_id
1 'polypeptide(L)'
;MAVFGDKMSPLSDSTNLASAIAGSDLFAHIKNMMWSTIPSFIVSLVLFWVLGNSSNQMSAAKIAHTTAILNQHFVISWWALLPIILMFACAWKHIPAIPTLFINILVTVGMIFFQNPHESLKSLTTLIGEGFVAHTSDAAVNALLSRGGITSMMATVSLIIVTLSLGGILMKFNVVQVAMEPLVKHLRKPGSLVTTTIFSGIGINLFVGEQYLSVILPGKAFKPAFSRIGLAPLALSRVLEDGGSVINYLIPWGVAGSFAASTLGVPVLHFLPFAFFSLFSPVFSILSGFTGIGLKKSAPQN
;
A
#
# COMPACT_ATOMS: atom_id res chain seq x y z
N MET A 1 9.60 -1.12 -1.55
CA MET A 1 9.81 -1.86 -0.29
C MET A 1 8.57 -1.87 0.60
N ALA A 2 7.92 -0.73 0.87
CA ALA A 2 6.68 -0.69 1.65
C ALA A 2 5.55 -1.58 1.07
N VAL A 3 5.29 -1.48 -0.25
CA VAL A 3 4.28 -2.31 -0.94
C VAL A 3 4.58 -3.80 -0.86
N PHE A 4 5.86 -4.19 -0.85
CA PHE A 4 6.27 -5.59 -0.66
C PHE A 4 5.96 -6.06 0.78
N GLY A 5 6.27 -5.23 1.78
CA GLY A 5 6.02 -5.54 3.18
C GLY A 5 4.53 -5.67 3.49
N ASP A 6 3.71 -4.75 2.98
CA ASP A 6 2.24 -4.82 3.09
C ASP A 6 1.71 -6.14 2.51
N LYS A 7 2.13 -6.46 1.28
CA LYS A 7 1.72 -7.65 0.53
C LYS A 7 2.12 -8.99 1.17
N MET A 8 3.15 -8.99 2.02
CA MET A 8 3.65 -10.21 2.69
C MET A 8 3.25 -10.27 4.16
N SER A 9 2.53 -9.27 4.66
CA SER A 9 2.17 -9.17 6.07
C SER A 9 0.83 -9.87 6.36
N PRO A 10 0.76 -10.80 7.31
CA PRO A 10 -0.52 -11.38 7.77
C PRO A 10 -1.40 -10.34 8.50
N LEU A 11 -0.82 -9.20 8.88
CA LEU A 11 -1.53 -8.07 9.49
C LEU A 11 -2.08 -7.09 8.44
N SER A 12 -1.76 -7.28 7.16
CA SER A 12 -2.25 -6.39 6.11
C SER A 12 -3.72 -6.67 5.80
N ASP A 13 -4.53 -5.63 5.89
CA ASP A 13 -5.96 -5.68 5.58
C ASP A 13 -6.22 -6.09 4.12
N SER A 14 -5.34 -5.66 3.19
CA SER A 14 -5.45 -5.99 1.77
C SER A 14 -5.24 -7.50 1.54
N THR A 15 -4.14 -8.03 2.09
CA THR A 15 -3.79 -9.45 2.02
C THR A 15 -4.88 -10.33 2.66
N ASN A 16 -5.40 -9.90 3.82
CA ASN A 16 -6.51 -10.57 4.48
C ASN A 16 -7.78 -10.56 3.61
N LEU A 17 -8.17 -9.38 3.10
CA LEU A 17 -9.34 -9.21 2.25
C LEU A 17 -9.27 -10.06 0.98
N ALA A 18 -8.15 -10.04 0.25
CA ALA A 18 -8.00 -10.82 -0.98
C ALA A 18 -8.13 -12.33 -0.72
N SER A 19 -7.54 -12.83 0.36
CA SER A 19 -7.67 -14.23 0.77
C SER A 19 -9.12 -14.59 1.14
N ALA A 20 -9.82 -13.71 1.86
CA ALA A 20 -11.21 -13.91 2.28
C ALA A 20 -12.19 -13.89 1.08
N ILE A 21 -12.03 -12.95 0.16
CA ILE A 21 -12.87 -12.85 -1.05
C ILE A 21 -12.68 -14.09 -1.94
N ALA A 22 -11.44 -14.55 -2.11
CA ALA A 22 -11.19 -15.77 -2.86
C ALA A 22 -11.66 -17.03 -2.12
N GLY A 23 -11.66 -17.02 -0.78
CA GLY A 23 -11.93 -18.19 0.05
C GLY A 23 -10.71 -19.10 0.20
N SER A 24 -9.53 -18.51 0.36
CA SER A 24 -8.27 -19.22 0.60
C SER A 24 -7.75 -18.97 2.02
N ASP A 25 -7.07 -19.96 2.60
CA ASP A 25 -6.31 -19.77 3.84
C ASP A 25 -5.25 -18.67 3.68
N LEU A 26 -5.14 -17.79 4.68
CA LEU A 26 -4.28 -16.60 4.66
C LEU A 26 -2.79 -16.97 4.53
N PHE A 27 -2.33 -17.95 5.30
CA PHE A 27 -0.91 -18.34 5.26
C PHE A 27 -0.56 -19.06 3.96
N ALA A 28 -1.46 -19.92 3.48
CA ALA A 28 -1.32 -20.54 2.16
C ALA A 28 -1.32 -19.48 1.04
N HIS A 29 -2.13 -18.43 1.17
CA HIS A 29 -2.15 -17.30 0.24
C HIS A 29 -0.82 -16.55 0.22
N ILE A 30 -0.30 -16.12 1.39
CA ILE A 30 1.02 -15.46 1.50
C ILE A 30 2.12 -16.33 0.86
N LYS A 31 2.11 -17.63 1.15
CA LYS A 31 3.07 -18.58 0.55
C LYS A 31 2.93 -18.66 -0.97
N ASN A 32 1.70 -18.64 -1.49
CA ASN A 32 1.43 -18.69 -2.92
C ASN A 32 1.84 -17.40 -3.65
N MET A 33 1.69 -16.25 -2.99
CA MET A 33 2.07 -14.95 -3.55
C MET A 33 3.58 -14.81 -3.75
N MET A 34 4.40 -15.53 -2.98
CA MET A 34 5.85 -15.52 -3.15
C MET A 34 6.29 -15.76 -4.61
N TRP A 35 5.50 -16.52 -5.38
CA TRP A 35 5.76 -16.77 -6.79
C TRP A 35 5.80 -15.49 -7.65
N SER A 36 4.91 -14.52 -7.43
CA SER A 36 4.95 -13.24 -8.14
C SER A 36 5.75 -12.18 -7.38
N THR A 37 5.71 -12.23 -6.04
CA THR A 37 6.34 -11.25 -5.17
C THR A 37 7.87 -11.33 -5.19
N ILE A 38 8.48 -12.52 -5.08
CA ILE A 38 9.94 -12.65 -5.04
C ILE A 38 10.59 -12.23 -6.37
N PRO A 39 10.12 -12.70 -7.55
CA PRO A 39 10.68 -12.24 -8.82
C PRO A 39 10.52 -10.73 -9.02
N SER A 40 9.36 -10.17 -8.66
CA SER A 40 9.12 -8.71 -8.73
C SER A 40 10.08 -7.93 -7.83
N PHE A 41 10.34 -8.45 -6.62
CA PHE A 41 11.28 -7.85 -5.68
C PHE A 41 12.71 -7.88 -6.22
N ILE A 42 13.16 -9.02 -6.74
CA ILE A 42 14.51 -9.18 -7.30
C ILE A 42 14.70 -8.23 -8.49
N VAL A 43 13.76 -8.20 -9.44
CA VAL A 43 13.82 -7.29 -10.59
C VAL A 43 13.85 -5.84 -10.14
N SER A 44 13.01 -5.47 -9.17
CA SER A 44 13.01 -4.11 -8.60
C SER A 44 14.35 -3.76 -7.95
N LEU A 45 14.94 -4.69 -7.19
CA LEU A 45 16.23 -4.51 -6.54
C LEU A 45 17.35 -4.29 -7.57
N VAL A 46 17.39 -5.11 -8.63
CA VAL A 46 18.36 -4.96 -9.71
C VAL A 46 18.21 -3.62 -10.42
N LEU A 47 16.98 -3.21 -10.74
CA LEU A 47 16.73 -1.92 -11.40
C LEU A 47 17.13 -0.74 -10.51
N PHE A 48 16.80 -0.77 -9.21
CA PHE A 48 17.24 0.25 -8.27
C PHE A 48 18.76 0.26 -8.08
N TRP A 49 19.41 -0.91 -8.10
CA TRP A 49 20.86 -1.01 -8.03
C TRP A 49 21.53 -0.36 -9.26
N VAL A 50 21.03 -0.64 -10.47
CA VAL A 50 21.54 -0.04 -11.72
C VAL A 50 21.32 1.48 -11.72
N LEU A 51 20.13 1.94 -11.35
CA LEU A 51 19.84 3.38 -11.26
C LEU A 51 20.68 4.08 -10.18
N GLY A 52 20.87 3.43 -9.03
CA GLY A 52 21.65 3.96 -7.91
C GLY A 52 23.16 4.04 -8.20
N ASN A 53 23.70 3.11 -8.98
CA ASN A 53 25.13 3.12 -9.36
C ASN A 53 25.51 4.24 -10.35
N SER A 54 24.52 4.94 -10.92
CA SER A 54 24.77 6.04 -11.87
C SER A 54 25.18 7.34 -11.16
N SER A 55 24.96 7.47 -9.84
CA SER A 55 25.36 8.62 -9.05
C SER A 55 26.61 8.32 -8.21
N ASN A 56 27.79 8.42 -8.82
CA ASN A 56 29.10 8.23 -8.17
C ASN A 56 29.49 9.33 -7.15
N GLN A 57 28.53 10.11 -6.66
CA GLN A 57 28.71 11.12 -5.62
C GLN A 57 27.87 10.78 -4.40
N MET A 58 28.25 9.73 -3.68
CA MET A 58 27.86 9.62 -2.28
C MET A 58 28.60 10.71 -1.52
N SER A 59 28.04 11.91 -1.51
CA SER A 59 28.67 13.06 -0.87
C SER A 59 28.59 12.88 0.64
N ALA A 60 29.65 12.31 1.22
CA ALA A 60 29.86 12.32 2.67
C ALA A 60 29.69 13.74 3.24
N ALA A 61 29.98 14.78 2.43
CA ALA A 61 29.71 16.17 2.78
C ALA A 61 28.21 16.50 2.90
N LYS A 62 27.32 15.94 2.08
CA LYS A 62 25.86 16.08 2.26
C LYS A 62 25.39 15.45 3.56
N ILE A 63 25.88 14.25 3.89
CA ILE A 63 25.54 13.57 5.15
C ILE A 63 26.02 14.41 6.33
N ALA A 64 27.29 14.84 6.32
CA ALA A 64 27.85 15.70 7.36
C ALA A 64 27.08 17.02 7.50
N HIS A 65 26.69 17.64 6.38
CA HIS A 65 25.89 18.87 6.37
C HIS A 65 24.51 18.66 7.00
N THR A 66 23.76 17.63 6.59
CA THR A 66 22.46 17.33 7.18
C THR A 66 22.57 16.98 8.66
N THR A 67 23.57 16.20 9.07
CA THR A 67 23.81 15.89 10.49
C THR A 67 24.15 17.14 11.30
N ALA A 68 24.95 18.06 10.77
CA ALA A 68 25.29 19.31 11.45
C ALA A 68 24.04 20.18 11.69
N ILE A 69 23.17 20.32 10.68
CA ILE A 69 21.90 21.05 10.80
C ILE A 69 20.99 20.41 11.86
N LEU A 70 20.86 19.07 11.84
CA LEU A 70 20.02 18.36 12.81
C LEU A 70 20.51 18.55 14.25
N ASN A 71 21.83 18.46 14.48
CA ASN A 71 22.41 18.65 15.81
C ASN A 71 22.32 20.10 16.32
N GLN A 72 22.24 21.08 15.42
CA GLN A 72 22.06 22.48 15.80
C GLN A 72 20.61 22.80 16.20
N HIS A 73 19.63 22.19 15.54
CA HIS A 73 18.22 22.52 15.73
C HIS A 73 17.46 21.54 16.63
N PHE A 74 17.97 20.33 16.87
CA PHE A 74 17.26 19.28 17.61
C PHE A 74 18.13 18.60 18.67
N VAL A 75 17.53 18.35 19.84
CA VAL A 75 18.12 17.50 20.86
C VAL A 75 17.72 16.05 20.56
N ILE A 76 18.61 15.33 19.87
CA ILE A 76 18.41 13.91 19.60
C ILE A 76 18.64 13.13 20.90
N SER A 77 17.55 12.63 21.49
CA SER A 77 17.57 11.89 22.75
C SER A 77 16.98 10.49 22.59
N TRP A 78 17.43 9.56 23.43
CA TRP A 78 16.88 8.21 23.51
C TRP A 78 15.37 8.21 23.83
N TRP A 79 14.89 9.27 24.48
CA TRP A 79 13.47 9.48 24.79
C TRP A 79 12.59 9.56 23.54
N ALA A 80 13.10 10.12 22.43
CA ALA A 80 12.36 10.25 21.18
C ALA A 80 12.06 8.89 20.50
N LEU A 81 12.72 7.79 20.91
CA LEU A 81 12.43 6.45 20.39
C LEU A 81 11.19 5.82 21.02
N LEU A 82 10.66 6.37 22.12
CA LEU A 82 9.59 5.75 22.88
C LEU A 82 8.31 5.52 22.04
N PRO A 83 7.79 6.48 21.24
CA PRO A 83 6.64 6.24 20.37
C PRO A 83 6.90 5.14 19.33
N ILE A 84 8.11 5.10 18.77
CA ILE A 84 8.51 4.10 17.78
C ILE A 84 8.50 2.70 18.42
N ILE A 85 9.14 2.55 19.57
CA ILE A 85 9.19 1.29 20.33
C ILE A 85 7.77 0.85 20.71
N LEU A 86 6.93 1.79 21.16
CA LEU A 86 5.54 1.53 21.52
C LEU A 86 4.73 1.02 20.33
N MET A 87 4.89 1.65 19.15
CA MET A 87 4.25 1.20 17.92
C MET A 87 4.66 -0.24 17.55
N PHE A 88 5.95 -0.57 17.64
CA PHE A 88 6.42 -1.94 17.40
C PHE A 88 5.91 -2.94 18.45
N ALA A 89 5.86 -2.55 19.72
CA ALA A 89 5.33 -3.39 20.79
C ALA A 89 3.83 -3.67 20.60
N CYS A 90 3.04 -2.68 20.19
CA CYS A 90 1.64 -2.84 19.84
C CYS A 90 1.45 -3.75 18.61
N ALA A 91 2.28 -3.57 17.58
CA ALA A 91 2.25 -4.41 16.39
C ALA A 91 2.59 -5.89 16.72
N TRP A 92 3.60 -6.13 17.56
CA TRP A 92 3.95 -7.48 18.03
C TRP A 92 2.82 -8.12 18.83
N LYS A 93 2.09 -7.32 19.62
CA LYS A 93 0.93 -7.77 20.38
C LYS A 93 -0.35 -7.88 19.55
N HIS A 94 -0.28 -7.69 18.23
CA HIS A 94 -1.43 -7.73 17.33
C HIS A 94 -2.58 -6.77 17.74
N ILE A 95 -2.23 -5.61 18.32
CA ILE A 95 -3.22 -4.59 18.67
C ILE A 95 -3.67 -3.88 17.37
N PRO A 96 -4.98 -3.64 17.15
CA PRO A 96 -5.46 -2.95 15.96
C PRO A 96 -4.81 -1.57 15.76
N ALA A 97 -4.76 -1.10 14.51
CA ALA A 97 -4.08 0.14 14.15
C ALA A 97 -4.66 1.38 14.85
N ILE A 98 -5.99 1.51 14.91
CA ILE A 98 -6.67 2.68 15.48
C ILE A 98 -6.29 2.88 16.96
N PRO A 99 -6.45 1.89 17.88
CA PRO A 99 -5.96 2.01 19.26
C PRO A 99 -4.47 2.32 19.35
N THR A 100 -3.65 1.68 18.52
CA THR A 100 -2.18 1.88 18.51
C THR A 100 -1.82 3.34 18.20
N LEU A 101 -2.52 3.97 17.25
CA LEU A 101 -2.34 5.38 16.92
C LEU A 101 -2.77 6.30 18.07
N PHE A 102 -3.94 6.06 18.68
CA PHE A 102 -4.41 6.87 19.81
C PHE A 102 -3.47 6.80 21.01
N ILE A 103 -2.99 5.60 21.36
CA ILE A 103 -2.02 5.42 22.45
C ILE A 103 -0.74 6.20 22.13
N ASN A 104 -0.23 6.12 20.90
CA ASN A 104 0.96 6.88 20.48
C ASN A 104 0.76 8.39 20.55
N ILE A 105 -0.40 8.90 20.14
CA ILE A 105 -0.75 10.32 20.24
C ILE A 105 -0.74 10.74 21.72
N LEU A 106 -1.43 10.01 22.59
CA LEU A 106 -1.50 10.35 24.02
C LEU A 106 -0.12 10.34 24.69
N VAL A 107 0.70 9.34 24.39
CA VAL A 107 2.07 9.25 24.91
C VAL A 107 2.93 10.40 24.40
N THR A 108 2.86 10.72 23.11
CA THR A 108 3.64 11.82 22.51
C THR A 108 3.21 13.18 23.07
N VAL A 109 1.90 13.40 23.26
CA VAL A 109 1.37 14.59 23.94
C VAL A 109 1.93 14.69 25.36
N GLY A 110 1.92 13.59 26.12
CA GLY A 110 2.52 13.55 27.46
C GLY A 110 4.02 13.85 27.46
N MET A 111 4.77 13.35 26.47
CA MET A 111 6.19 13.66 26.30
C MET A 111 6.44 15.14 26.03
N ILE A 112 5.60 15.78 25.21
CA ILE A 112 5.69 17.23 24.91
C ILE A 112 5.47 18.04 26.19
N PHE A 113 4.42 17.73 26.96
CA PHE A 113 4.16 18.42 28.23
C PHE A 113 5.28 18.21 29.26
N PHE A 114 5.89 17.02 29.29
CA PHE A 114 7.02 16.76 30.18
C PHE A 114 8.26 17.59 29.80
N GLN A 115 8.53 17.75 28.50
CA GLN A 115 9.68 18.50 28.01
C GLN A 115 9.47 20.02 28.10
N ASN A 116 8.25 20.49 27.82
CA ASN A 116 7.86 21.89 27.87
C ASN A 116 6.55 22.04 28.69
N PRO A 117 6.63 22.20 30.03
CA PRO A 117 5.45 22.26 30.90
C PRO A 117 4.50 23.44 30.65
N HIS A 118 4.97 24.46 29.93
CA HIS A 118 4.21 25.67 29.60
C HIS A 118 3.61 25.65 28.18
N GLU A 119 3.67 24.51 27.47
CA GLU A 119 3.03 24.39 26.16
C GLU A 119 1.53 24.66 26.26
N SER A 120 1.06 25.55 25.39
CA SER A 120 -0.35 25.90 25.36
C SER A 120 -1.17 24.83 24.65
N LEU A 121 -2.40 24.61 25.09
CA LEU A 121 -3.38 23.79 24.37
C LEU A 121 -3.55 24.23 22.90
N LYS A 122 -3.44 25.53 22.63
CA LYS A 122 -3.50 26.09 21.28
C LYS A 122 -2.34 25.60 20.41
N SER A 123 -1.10 25.68 20.94
CA SER A 123 0.10 25.14 20.28
C SER A 123 -0.06 23.66 19.93
N LEU A 124 -0.59 22.87 20.87
CA LEU A 124 -0.86 21.44 20.65
C LEU A 124 -1.90 21.20 19.54
N THR A 125 -3.00 21.96 19.53
CA THR A 125 -4.02 21.83 18.48
C THR A 125 -3.48 22.21 17.11
N THR A 126 -2.63 23.24 17.02
CA THR A 126 -1.94 23.62 15.79
C THR A 126 -0.96 22.52 15.36
N LEU A 127 -0.18 21.96 16.28
CA LEU A 127 0.75 20.86 15.97
C LEU A 127 0.03 19.62 15.43
N ILE A 128 -1.12 19.25 16.01
CA ILE A 128 -1.93 18.11 15.53
C ILE A 128 -2.59 18.44 14.17
N GLY A 129 -3.10 19.66 14.02
CA GLY A 129 -3.82 20.09 12.82
C GLY A 129 -2.92 20.32 11.61
N GLU A 130 -1.86 21.09 11.78
CA GLU A 130 -0.96 21.55 10.72
C GLU A 130 0.32 20.72 10.63
N GLY A 131 0.74 20.07 11.71
CA GLY A 131 1.97 19.29 11.78
C GLY A 131 3.17 20.11 12.25
N PHE A 132 4.29 19.44 12.46
CA PHE A 132 5.57 20.11 12.73
C PHE A 132 6.11 20.76 11.44
N VAL A 133 6.64 21.99 11.55
CA VAL A 133 7.29 22.71 10.45
C VAL A 133 8.71 23.07 10.85
N ALA A 134 9.69 22.59 10.09
CA ALA A 134 11.09 22.87 10.33
C ALA A 134 11.52 24.18 9.66
N HIS A 135 12.24 25.00 10.42
CA HIS A 135 12.84 26.25 9.96
C HIS A 135 14.37 26.16 10.08
N THR A 136 15.00 25.44 9.15
CA THR A 136 16.46 25.33 9.02
C THR A 136 16.94 26.09 7.79
N SER A 137 18.26 26.25 7.66
CA SER A 137 18.90 26.89 6.50
C SER A 137 18.84 26.06 5.21
N ASP A 138 18.43 24.78 5.28
CA ASP A 138 18.39 23.85 4.15
C ASP A 138 16.95 23.48 3.79
N ALA A 139 16.54 23.80 2.56
CA ALA A 139 15.18 23.52 2.07
C ALA A 139 14.86 22.01 1.99
N ALA A 140 15.85 21.16 1.71
CA ALA A 140 15.65 19.71 1.68
C ALA A 140 15.44 19.16 3.09
N VAL A 141 16.17 19.67 4.10
CA VAL A 141 15.94 19.32 5.51
C VAL A 141 14.57 19.79 5.98
N ASN A 142 14.15 20.99 5.59
CA ASN A 142 12.83 21.51 5.92
C ASN A 142 11.72 20.64 5.31
N ALA A 143 11.85 20.22 4.05
CA ALA A 143 10.90 19.33 3.40
C ALA A 143 10.86 17.93 4.04
N LEU A 144 11.99 17.42 4.51
CA LEU A 144 12.07 16.10 5.16
C LEU A 144 11.36 16.07 6.52
N LEU A 145 11.50 17.14 7.31
CA LEU A 145 10.99 17.25 8.66
C LEU A 145 9.55 17.80 8.71
N SER A 146 9.14 18.59 7.72
CA SER A 146 7.79 19.16 7.64
C SER A 146 6.82 18.20 6.93
N ARG A 147 6.24 17.26 7.68
CA ARG A 147 5.40 16.17 7.13
C ARG A 147 3.89 16.46 7.11
N GLY A 148 3.46 17.59 7.67
CA GLY A 148 2.05 17.98 7.75
C GLY A 148 1.27 17.26 8.86
N GLY A 149 0.10 17.80 9.21
CA GLY A 149 -0.84 17.25 10.18
C GLY A 149 -2.13 16.76 9.54
N ILE A 150 -3.22 16.68 10.31
CA ILE A 150 -4.54 16.22 9.84
C ILE A 150 -5.01 17.01 8.61
N THR A 151 -4.73 18.33 8.57
CA THR A 151 -5.13 19.21 7.46
C THR A 151 -4.54 18.74 6.13
N SER A 152 -3.28 18.29 6.13
CA SER A 152 -2.60 17.79 4.92
C SER A 152 -3.21 16.47 4.41
N MET A 153 -3.87 15.71 5.29
CA MET A 153 -4.51 14.43 4.98
C MET A 153 -6.00 14.60 4.63
N MET A 154 -6.60 15.78 4.82
CA MET A 154 -8.03 16.00 4.58
C MET A 154 -8.44 15.67 3.14
N ALA A 155 -7.61 16.01 2.15
CA ALA A 155 -7.88 15.66 0.76
C ALA A 155 -7.98 14.14 0.55
N THR A 156 -7.07 13.37 1.15
CA THR A 156 -7.10 11.90 1.12
C THR A 156 -8.31 11.35 1.89
N VAL A 157 -8.68 11.93 3.03
CA VAL A 157 -9.88 11.53 3.78
C VAL A 157 -11.16 11.78 2.97
N SER A 158 -11.31 12.96 2.36
CA SER A 158 -12.45 13.26 1.49
C SER A 158 -12.54 12.30 0.31
N LEU A 159 -11.39 11.98 -0.30
CA LEU A 159 -11.31 10.99 -1.37
C LEU A 159 -11.76 9.61 -0.89
N ILE A 160 -11.33 9.15 0.28
CA ILE A 160 -11.79 7.87 0.88
C ILE A 160 -13.31 7.86 1.01
N ILE A 161 -13.91 8.91 1.58
CA ILE A 161 -15.37 8.99 1.77
C ILE A 161 -16.11 8.90 0.44
N VAL A 162 -15.69 9.68 -0.57
CA VAL A 162 -16.33 9.72 -1.88
C VAL A 162 -16.18 8.38 -2.62
N THR A 163 -14.98 7.82 -2.63
CA THR A 163 -14.68 6.59 -3.38
C THR A 163 -15.35 5.36 -2.76
N LEU A 164 -15.37 5.25 -1.43
CA LEU A 164 -16.14 4.20 -0.74
C LEU A 164 -17.65 4.37 -0.96
N SER A 165 -18.18 5.59 -0.96
CA SER A 165 -19.60 5.84 -1.27
C SER A 165 -19.96 5.38 -2.69
N LEU A 166 -19.13 5.77 -3.68
CA LEU A 166 -19.29 5.33 -5.07
C LEU A 166 -19.22 3.80 -5.19
N GLY A 167 -18.25 3.19 -4.52
CA GLY A 167 -18.12 1.74 -4.44
C GLY A 167 -19.31 1.01 -3.87
N GLY A 168 -19.87 1.55 -2.78
CA GLY A 168 -21.08 1.03 -2.15
C GLY A 168 -22.26 1.01 -3.12
N ILE A 169 -22.42 2.08 -3.92
CA ILE A 169 -23.43 2.16 -4.99
C ILE A 169 -23.17 1.09 -6.06
N LEU A 170 -21.94 1.00 -6.58
CA LEU A 170 -21.57 0.01 -7.61
C LEU A 170 -21.84 -1.43 -7.14
N MET A 171 -21.56 -1.73 -5.87
CA MET A 171 -21.88 -3.02 -5.25
C MET A 171 -23.38 -3.24 -5.09
N LYS A 172 -24.12 -2.23 -4.60
CA LYS A 172 -25.57 -2.35 -4.35
C LYS A 172 -26.36 -2.63 -5.63
N PHE A 173 -25.96 -2.03 -6.74
CA PHE A 173 -26.59 -2.20 -8.05
C PHE A 173 -25.99 -3.31 -8.90
N ASN A 174 -24.99 -4.06 -8.40
CA ASN A 174 -24.28 -5.12 -9.12
C ASN A 174 -23.69 -4.69 -10.48
N VAL A 175 -23.32 -3.41 -10.62
CA VAL A 175 -22.90 -2.83 -11.91
C VAL A 175 -21.70 -3.57 -12.48
N VAL A 176 -20.70 -3.85 -11.63
CA VAL A 176 -19.47 -4.53 -12.07
C VAL A 176 -19.73 -6.00 -12.43
N GLN A 177 -20.57 -6.69 -11.67
CA GLN A 177 -20.91 -8.08 -11.96
C GLN A 177 -21.60 -8.20 -13.32
N VAL A 178 -22.59 -7.33 -13.58
CA VAL A 178 -23.31 -7.29 -14.87
C VAL A 178 -22.37 -6.93 -16.02
N ALA A 179 -21.48 -5.95 -15.83
CA ALA A 179 -20.52 -5.55 -16.85
C ALA A 179 -19.48 -6.65 -17.17
N MET A 180 -19.06 -7.42 -16.16
CA MET A 180 -18.05 -8.47 -16.32
C MET A 180 -18.63 -9.80 -16.79
N GLU A 181 -19.91 -10.09 -16.56
CA GLU A 181 -20.52 -11.39 -16.86
C GLU A 181 -20.33 -11.84 -18.34
N PRO A 182 -20.56 -11.00 -19.36
CA PRO A 182 -20.33 -11.39 -20.76
C PRO A 182 -18.89 -11.78 -21.01
N LEU A 183 -17.94 -11.04 -20.45
CA LEU A 183 -16.52 -11.30 -20.58
C LEU A 183 -16.15 -12.63 -19.90
N VAL A 184 -16.58 -12.81 -18.65
CA VAL A 184 -16.34 -14.00 -17.83
C VAL A 184 -16.84 -15.30 -18.50
N LYS A 185 -17.94 -15.26 -19.26
CA LYS A 185 -18.47 -16.43 -20.00
C LYS A 185 -17.55 -16.95 -21.10
N HIS A 186 -16.76 -16.07 -21.71
CA HIS A 186 -15.85 -16.42 -22.82
C HIS A 186 -14.45 -16.83 -22.35
N LEU A 187 -14.09 -16.56 -21.09
CA LEU A 187 -12.79 -16.92 -20.52
C LEU A 187 -12.71 -18.41 -20.19
N ARG A 188 -12.04 -19.17 -21.05
CA ARG A 188 -11.85 -20.64 -20.91
C ARG A 188 -10.41 -21.06 -20.62
N LYS A 189 -9.44 -20.17 -20.85
CA LYS A 189 -8.00 -20.46 -20.67
C LYS A 189 -7.46 -19.75 -19.42
N PRO A 190 -6.59 -20.39 -18.62
CA PRO A 190 -6.03 -19.78 -17.42
C PRO A 190 -5.34 -18.43 -17.66
N GLY A 191 -4.51 -18.32 -18.70
CA GLY A 191 -3.82 -17.07 -19.03
C GLY A 191 -4.77 -15.90 -19.32
N SER A 192 -5.81 -16.14 -20.13
CA SER A 192 -6.82 -15.12 -20.45
C SER A 192 -7.67 -14.75 -19.24
N LEU A 193 -8.00 -15.73 -18.38
CA LEU A 193 -8.73 -15.47 -17.14
C LEU A 193 -7.92 -14.60 -16.17
N VAL A 194 -6.67 -15.01 -15.88
CA VAL A 194 -5.76 -14.27 -15.00
C VAL A 194 -5.52 -12.85 -15.50
N THR A 195 -5.24 -12.70 -16.80
CA THR A 195 -4.96 -11.40 -17.43
C THR A 195 -6.17 -10.47 -17.31
N THR A 196 -7.36 -10.97 -17.66
CA THR A 196 -8.59 -10.18 -17.58
C THR A 196 -8.92 -9.78 -16.14
N THR A 197 -8.70 -10.66 -15.17
CA THR A 197 -8.95 -10.34 -13.76
C THR A 197 -7.98 -9.28 -13.24
N ILE A 198 -6.70 -9.33 -13.62
CA ILE A 198 -5.72 -8.27 -13.31
C ILE A 198 -6.14 -6.94 -13.92
N PHE A 199 -6.46 -6.91 -15.22
CA PHE A 199 -6.90 -5.68 -15.87
C PHE A 199 -8.23 -5.16 -15.32
N SER A 200 -9.11 -6.04 -14.83
CA SER A 200 -10.32 -5.62 -14.12
C SER A 200 -9.99 -4.92 -12.80
N GLY A 201 -9.07 -5.46 -11.99
CA GLY A 201 -8.58 -4.80 -10.77
C GLY A 201 -7.92 -3.45 -11.07
N ILE A 202 -7.06 -3.38 -12.09
CA ILE A 202 -6.43 -2.13 -12.55
C ILE A 202 -7.49 -1.14 -13.03
N GLY A 203 -8.48 -1.60 -13.82
CA GLY A 203 -9.56 -0.76 -14.33
C GLY A 203 -10.41 -0.19 -13.21
N ILE A 204 -10.76 -0.98 -12.20
CA ILE A 204 -11.51 -0.49 -11.05
C ILE A 204 -10.70 0.50 -10.23
N ASN A 205 -9.39 0.26 -10.05
CA ASN A 205 -8.49 1.26 -9.47
C ASN A 205 -8.49 2.57 -10.26
N LEU A 206 -8.46 2.50 -11.60
CA LEU A 206 -8.49 3.68 -12.45
C LEU A 206 -9.83 4.44 -12.37
N PHE A 207 -10.96 3.74 -12.30
CA PHE A 207 -12.28 4.40 -12.27
C PHE A 207 -12.72 4.83 -10.86
N VAL A 208 -12.40 4.04 -9.84
CA VAL A 208 -12.90 4.22 -8.47
C VAL A 208 -11.84 4.78 -7.53
N GLY A 209 -10.55 4.49 -7.75
CA GLY A 209 -9.46 5.00 -6.91
C GLY A 209 -9.33 4.32 -5.54
N GLU A 210 -10.08 3.25 -5.27
CA GLU A 210 -10.15 2.63 -3.95
C GLU A 210 -9.74 1.15 -4.01
N GLN A 211 -8.81 0.80 -3.12
CA GLN A 211 -8.11 -0.47 -3.14
C GLN A 211 -9.04 -1.64 -2.81
N TYR A 212 -9.86 -1.54 -1.76
CA TYR A 212 -10.71 -2.64 -1.34
C TYR A 212 -11.72 -3.03 -2.42
N LEU A 213 -12.31 -2.06 -3.11
CA LEU A 213 -13.24 -2.28 -4.21
C LEU A 213 -12.57 -2.91 -5.42
N SER A 214 -11.31 -2.53 -5.70
CA SER A 214 -10.51 -3.14 -6.77
C SER A 214 -10.20 -4.63 -6.54
N VAL A 215 -10.31 -5.10 -5.29
CA VAL A 215 -10.17 -6.52 -4.92
C VAL A 215 -11.53 -7.22 -4.85
N ILE A 216 -12.51 -6.60 -4.16
CA ILE A 216 -13.83 -7.20 -3.91
C ILE A 216 -14.61 -7.43 -5.19
N LEU A 217 -14.67 -6.42 -6.07
CA LEU A 217 -15.52 -6.43 -7.24
C LEU A 217 -15.05 -7.47 -8.29
N PRO A 218 -13.76 -7.51 -8.70
CA PRO A 218 -13.28 -8.57 -9.58
C PRO A 218 -13.30 -9.93 -8.88
N GLY A 219 -12.99 -9.97 -7.58
CA GLY A 219 -13.03 -11.22 -6.82
C GLY A 219 -14.40 -11.87 -6.86
N LYS A 220 -15.48 -11.11 -6.66
CA LYS A 220 -16.86 -11.61 -6.79
C LYS A 220 -17.21 -11.98 -8.24
N ALA A 221 -16.83 -11.16 -9.21
CA ALA A 221 -17.19 -11.37 -10.61
C ALA A 221 -16.49 -12.58 -11.26
N PHE A 222 -15.20 -12.79 -10.95
CA PHE A 222 -14.38 -13.80 -11.63
C PHE A 222 -14.29 -15.13 -10.88
N LYS A 223 -14.61 -15.19 -9.57
CA LYS A 223 -14.55 -16.42 -8.76
C LYS A 223 -15.25 -17.63 -9.40
N PRO A 224 -16.47 -17.52 -9.95
CA PRO A 224 -17.11 -18.65 -10.61
C PRO A 224 -16.32 -19.19 -11.82
N ALA A 225 -15.66 -18.30 -12.58
CA ALA A 225 -14.85 -18.73 -13.73
C ALA A 225 -13.55 -19.40 -13.31
N PHE A 226 -12.90 -18.95 -12.23
CA PHE A 226 -11.72 -19.63 -11.67
C PHE A 226 -12.07 -21.07 -11.25
N SER A 227 -13.19 -21.25 -10.54
CA SER A 227 -13.69 -22.58 -10.16
C SER A 227 -14.03 -23.43 -11.38
N ARG A 228 -14.70 -22.87 -12.39
CA ARG A 228 -15.12 -23.58 -13.61
C ARG A 228 -13.95 -24.19 -14.39
N ILE A 229 -12.78 -23.56 -14.39
CA ILE A 229 -11.60 -24.07 -15.09
C ILE A 229 -10.62 -24.81 -14.16
N GLY A 230 -11.05 -25.13 -12.93
CA GLY A 230 -10.28 -25.92 -11.98
C GLY A 230 -9.10 -25.19 -11.33
N LEU A 231 -9.15 -23.86 -11.23
CA LEU A 231 -8.14 -23.08 -10.50
C LEU A 231 -8.51 -22.97 -9.02
N ALA A 232 -7.49 -23.11 -8.16
CA ALA A 232 -7.68 -22.99 -6.72
C ALA A 232 -8.02 -21.54 -6.32
N PRO A 233 -8.73 -21.34 -5.19
CA PRO A 233 -8.90 -20.02 -4.57
C PRO A 233 -7.58 -19.25 -4.41
N LEU A 234 -6.48 -19.94 -4.14
CA LEU A 234 -5.13 -19.36 -4.04
C LEU A 234 -4.68 -18.64 -5.32
N ALA A 235 -5.07 -19.15 -6.50
CA ALA A 235 -4.77 -18.49 -7.76
C ALA A 235 -5.55 -17.19 -7.89
N LEU A 236 -6.84 -17.19 -7.55
CA LEU A 236 -7.66 -15.98 -7.57
C LEU A 236 -7.13 -14.93 -6.58
N SER A 237 -6.89 -15.30 -5.32
CA SER A 237 -6.43 -14.34 -4.31
C SER A 237 -5.12 -13.67 -4.71
N ARG A 238 -4.15 -14.43 -5.26
CA ARG A 238 -2.91 -13.85 -5.78
C ARG A 238 -3.16 -12.84 -6.91
N VAL A 239 -4.05 -13.17 -7.85
CA VAL A 239 -4.37 -12.31 -8.99
C VAL A 239 -5.07 -11.02 -8.54
N LEU A 240 -5.93 -11.09 -7.52
CA LEU A 240 -6.54 -9.91 -6.91
C LEU A 240 -5.52 -9.02 -6.21
N GLU A 241 -4.56 -9.60 -5.51
CA GLU A 241 -3.47 -8.84 -4.89
C GLU A 241 -2.50 -8.21 -5.90
N ASP A 242 -2.19 -8.93 -6.98
CA ASP A 242 -1.26 -8.48 -8.01
C ASP A 242 -1.87 -7.42 -8.94
N GLY A 243 -3.21 -7.41 -9.13
CA GLY A 243 -3.88 -6.44 -10.02
C GLY A 243 -4.70 -5.36 -9.31
N GLY A 244 -5.24 -5.66 -8.13
CA GLY A 244 -6.06 -4.74 -7.34
C GLY A 244 -5.23 -3.98 -6.31
N SER A 245 -4.60 -4.69 -5.38
CA SER A 245 -3.97 -4.05 -4.22
C SER A 245 -2.74 -3.22 -4.57
N VAL A 246 -1.74 -3.81 -5.24
CA VAL A 246 -0.44 -3.13 -5.47
C VAL A 246 -0.51 -1.95 -6.43
N ILE A 247 -1.58 -1.85 -7.21
CA ILE A 247 -1.75 -0.83 -8.26
C ILE A 247 -2.35 0.46 -7.71
N ASN A 248 -3.05 0.44 -6.56
CA ASN A 248 -3.69 1.65 -6.02
C ASN A 248 -2.68 2.78 -5.75
N TYR A 249 -1.43 2.44 -5.42
CA TYR A 249 -0.31 3.39 -5.27
C TYR A 249 0.04 4.16 -6.54
N LEU A 250 -0.35 3.65 -7.71
CA LEU A 250 -0.05 4.22 -9.02
C LEU A 250 -1.19 5.09 -9.56
N ILE A 251 -2.30 5.21 -8.82
CA ILE A 251 -3.46 5.99 -9.22
C ILE A 251 -3.38 7.38 -8.58
N PRO A 252 -3.26 8.48 -9.34
CA PRO A 252 -3.11 9.83 -8.79
C PRO A 252 -4.28 10.27 -7.91
N TRP A 253 -5.49 9.88 -8.29
CA TRP A 253 -6.72 10.07 -7.52
C TRP A 253 -7.08 8.84 -6.69
N GLY A 254 -6.12 7.94 -6.44
CA GLY A 254 -6.29 6.80 -5.56
C GLY A 254 -5.95 7.16 -4.12
N VAL A 255 -6.53 6.44 -3.16
CA VAL A 255 -6.26 6.66 -1.73
C VAL A 255 -4.77 6.44 -1.41
N ALA A 256 -4.21 5.28 -1.78
CA ALA A 256 -2.81 4.97 -1.51
C ALA A 256 -1.85 5.84 -2.34
N GLY A 257 -2.20 6.14 -3.60
CA GLY A 257 -1.41 7.01 -4.47
C GLY A 257 -1.35 8.44 -3.96
N SER A 258 -2.49 9.03 -3.57
CA SER A 258 -2.53 10.38 -2.98
C SER A 258 -1.77 10.46 -1.66
N PHE A 259 -1.93 9.46 -0.78
CA PHE A 259 -1.17 9.38 0.47
C PHE A 259 0.34 9.30 0.22
N ALA A 260 0.77 8.44 -0.72
CA ALA A 260 2.17 8.31 -1.08
C ALA A 260 2.74 9.61 -1.68
N ALA A 261 1.99 10.28 -2.55
CA ALA A 261 2.40 11.54 -3.15
C ALA A 261 2.56 12.65 -2.11
N SER A 262 1.61 12.78 -1.17
CA SER A 262 1.69 13.72 -0.06
C SER A 262 2.87 13.41 0.86
N THR A 263 3.09 12.13 1.16
CA THR A 263 4.19 11.69 2.05
C THR A 263 5.56 11.91 1.41
N LEU A 264 5.68 11.64 0.12
CA LEU A 264 6.95 11.79 -0.63
C LEU A 264 7.20 13.24 -1.08
N GLY A 265 6.17 14.10 -1.07
CA GLY A 265 6.25 15.45 -1.63
C GLY A 265 6.41 15.46 -3.15
N VAL A 266 6.03 14.37 -3.83
CA VAL A 266 6.24 14.17 -5.27
C VAL A 266 4.96 13.62 -5.91
N PRO A 267 4.49 14.19 -7.04
CA PRO A 267 3.28 13.70 -7.72
C PRO A 267 3.37 12.22 -8.12
N VAL A 268 2.24 11.51 -8.12
CA VAL A 268 2.17 10.08 -8.49
C VAL A 268 2.82 9.78 -9.83
N LEU A 269 2.55 10.59 -10.85
CA LEU A 269 3.10 10.39 -12.19
C LEU A 269 4.63 10.47 -12.25
N HIS A 270 5.28 11.14 -11.29
CA HIS A 270 6.73 11.24 -11.23
C HIS A 270 7.36 9.99 -10.62
N PHE A 271 6.76 9.41 -9.56
CA PHE A 271 7.30 8.20 -8.95
C PHE A 271 6.78 6.90 -9.60
N LEU A 272 5.67 6.96 -10.34
CA LEU A 272 5.03 5.80 -10.99
C LEU A 272 6.01 4.96 -11.82
N PRO A 273 6.88 5.53 -12.70
CA PRO A 273 7.83 4.75 -13.48
C PRO A 273 8.85 3.98 -12.64
N PHE A 274 9.09 4.44 -11.41
CA PHE A 274 10.04 3.86 -10.47
C PHE A 274 9.39 2.91 -9.47
N ALA A 275 8.06 2.77 -9.48
CA ALA A 275 7.32 1.83 -8.65
C ALA A 275 7.39 0.40 -9.23
N PHE A 276 8.60 -0.07 -9.54
CA PHE A 276 8.88 -1.32 -10.25
C PHE A 276 8.14 -2.52 -9.66
N PHE A 277 8.12 -2.64 -8.33
CA PHE A 277 7.46 -3.77 -7.66
C PHE A 277 5.96 -3.85 -8.01
N SER A 278 5.27 -2.71 -7.94
CA SER A 278 3.84 -2.62 -8.28
C SER A 278 3.58 -2.86 -9.76
N LEU A 279 4.52 -2.45 -10.64
CA LEU A 279 4.41 -2.66 -12.09
C LEU A 279 4.68 -4.11 -12.49
N PHE A 280 5.68 -4.77 -11.91
CA PHE A 280 6.08 -6.13 -12.30
C PHE A 280 5.24 -7.23 -11.63
N SER A 281 4.67 -6.99 -10.45
CA SER A 281 3.84 -7.99 -9.77
C SER A 281 2.69 -8.53 -10.63
N PRO A 282 1.86 -7.69 -11.30
CA PRO A 282 0.86 -8.18 -12.24
C PRO A 282 1.47 -8.91 -13.45
N VAL A 283 2.62 -8.44 -13.97
CA VAL A 283 3.31 -9.09 -15.09
C VAL A 283 3.68 -10.54 -14.75
N PHE A 284 4.27 -10.78 -13.58
CA PHE A 284 4.63 -12.15 -13.16
C PHE A 284 3.41 -13.04 -12.93
N SER A 285 2.28 -12.50 -12.45
CA SER A 285 1.04 -13.28 -12.36
C SER A 285 0.45 -13.59 -13.74
N ILE A 286 0.50 -12.66 -14.69
CA ILE A 286 0.09 -12.90 -16.09
C ILE A 286 0.93 -14.01 -16.69
N LEU A 287 2.26 -13.94 -16.54
CA LEU A 287 3.18 -14.99 -16.99
C LEU A 287 2.86 -16.35 -16.36
N SER A 288 2.57 -16.39 -15.06
CA SER A 288 2.11 -17.60 -14.37
C SER A 288 0.81 -18.17 -14.98
N GLY A 289 -0.13 -17.29 -15.38
CA GLY A 289 -1.37 -17.68 -16.05
C GLY A 289 -1.15 -18.37 -17.40
N PHE A 290 -0.21 -17.88 -18.22
CA PHE A 290 0.09 -18.45 -19.53
C PHE A 290 0.99 -19.70 -19.47
N THR A 291 2.00 -19.68 -18.61
CA THR A 291 2.98 -20.77 -18.49
C THR A 291 2.50 -21.90 -17.58
N GLY A 292 1.53 -21.64 -16.71
CA GLY A 292 1.08 -22.57 -15.67
C GLY A 292 2.05 -22.70 -14.49
N ILE A 293 3.24 -22.08 -14.54
CA ILE A 293 4.23 -22.18 -13.47
C ILE A 293 3.75 -21.38 -12.28
N GLY A 294 3.74 -22.01 -11.09
CA GLY A 294 3.23 -21.40 -9.87
C GLY A 294 1.72 -21.18 -9.84
N LEU A 295 0.97 -21.65 -10.84
CA LEU A 295 -0.49 -21.52 -10.89
C LEU A 295 -1.14 -22.67 -10.14
N LYS A 296 -1.84 -22.36 -9.03
CA LYS A 296 -2.48 -23.39 -8.20
C LYS A 296 -3.80 -23.85 -8.81
N LYS A 297 -3.91 -25.16 -9.02
CA LYS A 297 -5.13 -25.85 -9.44
C LYS A 297 -5.88 -26.37 -8.22
N SER A 298 -7.20 -26.46 -8.32
CA SER A 298 -8.03 -27.12 -7.30
C SER A 298 -7.64 -28.59 -7.19
N ALA A 299 -7.67 -29.13 -5.97
CA ALA A 299 -7.53 -30.56 -5.79
C ALA A 299 -8.66 -31.29 -6.55
N PRO A 300 -8.40 -32.45 -7.16
CA PRO A 300 -9.47 -33.28 -7.70
C PRO A 300 -10.47 -33.59 -6.58
N GLN A 301 -11.75 -33.33 -6.82
CA GLN A 301 -12.82 -33.78 -5.93
C GLN A 301 -12.88 -35.31 -6.08
N ASN A 302 -12.36 -36.03 -5.07
CA ASN A 302 -12.58 -37.46 -4.91
C ASN A 302 -13.91 -37.70 -4.19
#